data_AF-A0A9J7DQ46-F1
#
_entry.id   AF-A0A9J7DQ46-F1
#
_cell.length_a   1.000
_cell.length_b   1.000
_cell.length_c   1.000
_cell.angle_alpha   90.00
_cell.angle_beta   90.00
_cell.angle_gamma   90.00
#
_symmetry.space_group_name_H-M   'P 1'
#
loop_
_entity.id
_entity.type
_entity.pdbx_description
1 polymer ?
#
loop_
_entity_poly.entity_id
_entity_poly.type
_entity_poly.pdbx_seq_one_letter_code
_entity_poly.pdbx_strand_id
1 'polypeptide(L)'
;MHLSSIQLACAALVAVALGAAAPPSSSHHVARRSFFTLECKGVYDAAIFARLDRICDDCYNLFREPQLYNLCREKCFTSPYFKGCMESLYLYDEKEQIDQMIDFVGKR
;
A
#
# COMPACT_ATOMS: atom_id res chain seq x y z
N MET A 1 21.68 22.49 48.31
CA MET A 1 21.11 22.89 47.00
C MET A 1 21.61 22.07 45.81
N HIS A 2 22.73 21.32 45.89
CA HIS A 2 23.31 20.64 44.72
C HIS A 2 22.85 19.18 44.48
N LEU A 3 22.15 18.55 45.44
CA LEU A 3 21.69 17.16 45.31
C LEU A 3 20.31 17.03 44.65
N SER A 4 19.51 18.11 44.67
CA SER A 4 18.17 18.16 44.07
C SER A 4 18.22 18.31 42.54
N SER A 5 19.26 18.96 42.01
CA SER A 5 19.45 19.20 40.58
C SER A 5 19.92 17.95 39.83
N ILE A 6 20.68 17.06 40.47
CA ILE A 6 21.18 15.81 39.87
C ILE A 6 20.05 14.78 39.72
N GLN A 7 19.13 14.72 40.69
CA GLN A 7 17.94 13.85 40.64
C GLN A 7 16.97 14.23 39.50
N LEU A 8 16.76 15.54 39.29
CA LEU A 8 15.93 16.05 38.18
C LEU A 8 16.54 15.79 36.80
N ALA A 9 17.88 15.80 36.69
CA ALA A 9 18.57 15.54 35.42
C ALA A 9 18.49 14.05 35.02
N CYS A 10 18.57 13.11 35.97
CA CYS A 10 18.45 11.68 35.67
C CYS A 10 17.03 11.27 35.28
N ALA A 11 16.00 11.88 35.89
CA ALA A 11 14.60 11.60 35.55
C ALA A 11 14.24 12.02 34.10
N ALA A 12 14.89 13.06 33.58
CA ALA A 12 14.66 13.53 32.21
C ALA A 12 15.26 12.60 31.13
N LEU A 13 16.33 11.85 31.44
CA LEU A 13 16.98 10.96 30.48
C LEU A 13 16.24 9.63 30.28
N VAL A 14 15.47 9.17 31.27
CA VAL A 14 14.71 7.90 31.19
C VAL A 14 13.42 8.04 30.38
N ALA A 15 12.89 9.26 30.23
CA ALA A 15 11.64 9.52 29.51
C ALA A 15 11.78 9.51 27.98
N VAL A 16 13.00 9.52 27.43
CA VAL A 16 13.23 9.62 25.97
C VAL A 16 13.26 8.25 25.27
N ALA A 17 13.30 7.14 26.02
CA ALA A 17 13.42 5.79 25.43
C ALA A 17 12.08 5.08 25.14
N LEU A 18 10.93 5.64 25.55
CA LEU A 18 9.61 5.04 25.31
C LEU A 18 8.80 5.90 24.33
N GLY A 19 9.22 5.94 23.08
CA GLY A 19 8.48 6.64 22.02
C GLY A 19 8.67 5.96 20.68
N ALA A 20 7.60 5.34 20.18
CA ALA A 20 7.44 4.81 18.83
C ALA A 20 8.01 3.42 18.51
N ALA A 21 7.58 2.39 19.25
CA ALA A 21 7.25 1.13 18.57
C ALA A 21 5.90 1.35 17.86
N ALA A 22 5.93 1.85 16.62
CA ALA A 22 4.73 1.91 15.79
C ALA A 22 4.23 0.47 15.54
N PRO A 23 2.95 0.15 15.77
CA PRO A 23 2.44 -1.20 15.48
C PRO A 23 2.53 -1.48 13.98
N PRO A 24 3.22 -2.54 13.54
CA PRO A 24 3.29 -2.91 12.13
C PRO A 24 2.04 -3.71 11.75
N SER A 25 0.91 -3.07 11.43
CA SER A 25 -0.26 -3.83 10.96
C SER A 25 -1.40 -3.08 10.25
N SER A 26 -1.49 -1.76 10.30
CA SER A 26 -2.66 -1.04 9.75
C SER A 26 -2.81 -1.18 8.23
N SER A 27 -1.72 -1.14 7.47
CA SER A 27 -1.76 -1.19 5.99
C SER A 27 -2.33 -2.51 5.45
N HIS A 28 -2.05 -3.63 6.11
CA HIS A 28 -2.56 -4.95 5.70
C HIS A 28 -4.08 -5.06 5.88
N HIS A 29 -4.63 -4.47 6.94
CA HIS A 29 -6.08 -4.45 7.16
C HIS A 29 -6.80 -3.59 6.10
N VAL A 30 -6.21 -2.46 5.71
CA VAL A 30 -6.76 -1.57 4.67
C VAL A 30 -6.78 -2.28 3.31
N ALA A 31 -5.66 -2.91 2.92
CA ALA A 31 -5.58 -3.66 1.67
C ALA A 31 -6.60 -4.81 1.61
N ARG A 32 -6.74 -5.57 2.71
CA ARG A 32 -7.72 -6.66 2.79
C ARG A 32 -9.16 -6.16 2.68
N ARG A 33 -9.50 -5.07 3.37
CA ARG A 33 -10.83 -4.44 3.23
C ARG A 33 -11.08 -4.01 1.79
N SER A 34 -10.09 -3.39 1.15
CA SER A 34 -10.25 -2.91 -0.22
C SER A 34 -10.45 -4.04 -1.22
N PHE A 35 -9.80 -5.19 -1.05
CA PHE A 35 -10.03 -6.37 -1.89
C PHE A 35 -11.50 -6.80 -1.87
N PHE A 36 -12.11 -6.85 -0.69
CA PHE A 36 -13.53 -7.19 -0.55
C PHE A 36 -14.47 -6.10 -1.08
N THR A 37 -14.11 -4.82 -0.95
CA THR A 37 -14.88 -3.71 -1.53
C THR A 37 -14.87 -3.70 -3.05
N LEU A 38 -13.79 -4.18 -3.68
CA LEU A 38 -13.70 -4.34 -5.13
C LEU A 38 -14.43 -5.58 -5.66
N GLU A 39 -15.01 -6.40 -4.77
CA GLU A 39 -15.74 -7.62 -5.11
C GLU A 39 -14.92 -8.63 -5.94
N CYS A 40 -13.61 -8.67 -5.70
CA CYS A 40 -12.72 -9.62 -6.35
C CYS A 40 -13.04 -11.05 -5.93
N LYS A 41 -13.18 -11.94 -6.92
CA LYS A 41 -13.64 -13.33 -6.75
C LYS A 41 -12.50 -14.35 -6.64
N GLY A 42 -11.26 -13.91 -6.90
CA GLY A 42 -10.07 -14.75 -6.81
C GLY A 42 -9.58 -14.91 -5.37
N VAL A 43 -8.31 -15.31 -5.24
CA VAL A 43 -7.68 -15.55 -3.95
C VAL A 43 -7.04 -14.26 -3.45
N TYR A 44 -7.32 -13.88 -2.21
CA TYR A 44 -6.63 -12.76 -1.57
C TYR A 44 -5.22 -13.18 -1.15
N ASP A 45 -4.23 -12.66 -1.85
CA ASP A 45 -2.83 -12.64 -1.43
C ASP A 45 -2.39 -11.19 -1.20
N ALA A 46 -1.88 -10.90 0.00
CA ALA A 46 -1.56 -9.55 0.40
C ALA A 46 -0.39 -8.95 -0.40
N ALA A 47 0.59 -9.77 -0.79
CA ALA A 47 1.76 -9.31 -1.53
C ALA A 47 1.41 -9.01 -3.00
N ILE A 48 0.65 -9.91 -3.63
CA ILE A 48 0.15 -9.73 -4.99
C ILE A 48 -0.75 -8.50 -5.07
N PHE A 49 -1.74 -8.41 -4.17
CA PHE A 49 -2.67 -7.28 -4.17
C PHE A 49 -1.93 -5.95 -3.96
N ALA A 50 -1.00 -5.88 -3.00
CA ALA A 50 -0.21 -4.67 -2.78
C ALA A 50 0.67 -4.29 -3.98
N ARG A 51 1.20 -5.25 -4.74
CA ARG A 51 1.97 -4.95 -5.96
C ARG A 51 1.10 -4.34 -7.05
N LEU A 52 -0.10 -4.89 -7.27
CA LEU A 52 -1.06 -4.32 -8.22
C LEU A 52 -1.55 -2.93 -7.76
N ASP A 53 -1.79 -2.76 -6.46
CA ASP A 53 -2.19 -1.48 -5.84
C ASP A 53 -1.15 -0.37 -6.07
N ARG A 54 0.14 -0.70 -5.93
CA ARG A 54 1.25 0.25 -6.14
C ARG A 54 1.33 0.76 -7.58
N ILE A 55 1.04 -0.09 -8.58
CA ILE A 55 0.99 0.36 -9.98
C ILE A 55 -0.02 1.50 -10.15
N CYS A 56 -1.17 1.39 -9.48
CA CYS A 56 -2.17 2.44 -9.49
C CYS A 56 -1.74 3.68 -8.71
N ASP A 57 -1.04 3.53 -7.60
CA ASP A 57 -0.50 4.65 -6.81
C ASP A 57 0.59 5.42 -7.58
N ASP A 58 1.56 4.71 -8.17
CA ASP A 58 2.63 5.30 -8.98
C ASP A 58 2.06 6.04 -10.20
N CYS A 59 1.04 5.46 -10.83
CA CYS A 59 0.35 6.07 -11.95
C CYS A 59 -0.44 7.33 -11.54
N TYR A 60 -1.13 7.28 -10.40
CA TYR A 60 -1.74 8.47 -9.80
C TYR A 60 -0.70 9.56 -9.52
N ASN A 61 0.46 9.21 -8.96
CA ASN A 61 1.53 10.15 -8.66
C ASN A 61 2.15 10.76 -9.93
N LEU A 62 2.19 10.01 -11.03
CA LEU A 62 2.65 10.47 -12.34
C LEU A 62 1.70 11.53 -12.94
N PHE A 63 0.40 11.25 -13.00
CA PHE A 63 -0.58 12.12 -13.67
C PHE A 63 -1.23 13.15 -12.74
N ARG A 64 -1.17 12.94 -11.42
CA ARG A 64 -1.82 13.74 -10.37
C ARG A 64 -3.33 13.90 -10.54
N GLU A 65 -3.97 12.90 -11.13
CA GLU A 65 -5.42 12.89 -11.40
C GLU A 65 -6.19 12.19 -10.26
N PRO A 66 -7.01 12.90 -9.46
CA PRO A 66 -7.64 12.35 -8.25
C PRO A 66 -8.47 11.08 -8.43
N GLN A 67 -9.10 10.89 -9.59
CA GLN A 67 -9.95 9.72 -9.84
C GLN A 67 -9.16 8.50 -10.33
N LEU A 68 -7.94 8.71 -10.83
CA LEU A 68 -7.18 7.69 -11.55
C LEU A 68 -6.86 6.49 -10.69
N TYR A 69 -6.52 6.70 -9.41
CA TYR A 69 -6.24 5.61 -8.48
C TYR A 69 -7.43 4.63 -8.36
N ASN A 70 -8.65 5.15 -8.21
CA ASN A 70 -9.83 4.30 -8.07
C ASN A 70 -10.16 3.60 -9.39
N LEU A 71 -10.17 4.34 -10.50
CA LEU A 71 -10.44 3.82 -11.84
C LEU A 71 -9.43 2.74 -12.26
N CYS A 72 -8.16 2.87 -11.86
CA CYS A 72 -7.12 1.89 -12.10
C CYS A 72 -7.41 0.54 -11.42
N ARG A 73 -7.97 0.57 -10.21
CA ARG A 73 -8.19 -0.63 -9.38
C ARG A 73 -9.52 -1.33 -9.68
N GLU A 74 -10.43 -0.62 -10.33
CA GLU A 74 -11.75 -1.13 -10.68
C GLU A 74 -11.70 -2.47 -11.42
N LYS A 75 -12.75 -3.27 -11.21
CA LYS A 75 -12.88 -4.61 -11.81
C LYS A 75 -11.63 -5.46 -11.56
N CYS A 76 -11.06 -5.36 -10.36
CA CYS A 76 -9.88 -6.11 -9.94
C CYS A 76 -8.70 -5.94 -10.90
N PHE A 77 -8.35 -4.67 -11.17
CA PHE A 77 -7.21 -4.29 -12.03
C PHE A 77 -7.36 -4.70 -13.51
N THR A 78 -8.56 -5.08 -13.96
CA THR A 78 -8.85 -5.37 -15.38
C THR A 78 -9.39 -4.15 -16.15
N SER A 79 -9.37 -2.97 -15.53
CA SER A 79 -9.83 -1.73 -16.16
C SER A 79 -8.86 -1.27 -17.27
N PRO A 80 -9.33 -0.52 -18.27
CA PRO A 80 -8.45 0.07 -19.27
C PRO A 80 -7.45 1.07 -18.65
N TYR A 81 -7.79 1.67 -17.50
CA TYR A 81 -6.89 2.56 -16.77
C TYR A 81 -5.69 1.81 -16.21
N PHE A 82 -5.87 0.59 -15.70
CA PHE A 82 -4.76 -0.24 -15.25
C PHE A 82 -3.76 -0.51 -16.40
N LYS A 83 -4.28 -0.88 -17.57
CA LYS A 83 -3.45 -1.10 -18.76
C LYS A 83 -2.70 0.17 -19.18
N GLY A 84 -3.38 1.32 -19.22
CA GLY A 84 -2.75 2.62 -19.51
C GLY A 84 -1.68 3.00 -18.49
N CYS A 85 -1.89 2.68 -17.21
CA CYS A 85 -0.90 2.88 -16.16
C CYS A 85 0.34 2.01 -16.35
N MET A 86 0.18 0.73 -16.68
CA MET A 86 1.32 -0.13 -17.00
C MET A 86 2.14 0.40 -18.19
N GLU A 87 1.46 0.87 -19.23
CA GLU A 87 2.11 1.46 -20.40
C GLU A 87 2.86 2.76 -20.04
N SER A 88 2.24 3.63 -19.23
CA SER A 88 2.84 4.90 -18.80
C SER A 88 4.02 4.73 -17.85
N LEU A 89 4.03 3.66 -17.07
CA LEU A 89 5.11 3.29 -16.16
C LEU A 89 6.17 2.37 -16.80
N TYR A 90 6.04 2.09 -18.10
CA TYR A 90 6.98 1.25 -18.87
C TYR A 90 7.16 -0.18 -18.33
N LEU A 91 6.12 -0.78 -17.75
CA LEU A 91 6.15 -2.12 -17.14
C LEU A 91 6.00 -3.26 -18.16
N TYR A 92 6.56 -3.11 -19.35
CA TYR A 92 6.39 -4.06 -20.47
C TYR A 92 7.03 -5.41 -20.19
N ASP A 93 8.23 -5.41 -19.60
CA ASP A 93 9.00 -6.63 -19.31
C ASP A 93 8.33 -7.50 -18.23
N GLU A 94 7.50 -6.89 -17.38
CA GLU A 94 6.79 -7.56 -16.29
C GLU A 94 5.34 -7.92 -16.65
N LYS A 95 4.91 -7.62 -17.88
CA LYS A 95 3.50 -7.72 -18.28
C LYS A 95 2.91 -9.10 -18.03
N GLU A 96 3.61 -10.16 -18.42
CA GLU A 96 3.11 -11.54 -18.26
C GLU A 96 2.93 -11.90 -16.78
N GLN A 97 3.86 -11.49 -15.92
CA GLN A 97 3.77 -11.71 -14.48
C GLN A 97 2.63 -10.92 -13.86
N ILE A 98 2.43 -9.68 -14.30
CA ILE A 98 1.34 -8.80 -13.84
C ILE A 98 -0.01 -9.38 -14.27
N ASP A 99 -0.13 -9.85 -15.51
CA ASP A 99 -1.37 -10.48 -16.00
C ASP A 99 -1.71 -11.74 -15.17
N GLN A 100 -0.72 -12.58 -14.83
CA GLN A 100 -0.92 -13.72 -13.93
C GLN A 100 -1.38 -13.30 -12.52
N MET A 101 -0.81 -12.22 -11.98
CA MET A 101 -1.22 -11.66 -10.70
C MET A 101 -2.68 -11.17 -10.72
N ILE A 102 -3.09 -10.50 -11.80
CA ILE A 102 -4.47 -10.03 -12.01
C ILE A 102 -5.44 -11.22 -12.07
N ASP A 103 -5.10 -12.26 -12.84
CA ASP A 103 -5.94 -13.45 -12.96
C ASP A 103 -6.10 -14.18 -11.61
N PHE A 104 -5.03 -14.24 -10.81
CA PHE A 104 -5.04 -14.84 -9.48
C PHE A 104 -6.03 -14.14 -8.52
N VAL A 105 -6.04 -12.80 -8.51
CA VAL A 105 -6.91 -12.01 -7.62
C VAL A 105 -8.32 -11.83 -8.18
N GLY A 106 -8.49 -11.77 -9.49
CA GLY A 106 -9.73 -11.42 -10.17
C GLY A 106 -10.62 -12.61 -10.53
N LYS A 107 -10.05 -13.82 -10.62
CA LYS A 107 -10.65 -15.08 -11.11
C LYS A 107 -12.13 -14.97 -11.48
N ARG A 108 -12.37 -14.70 -12.77
CA ARG A 108 -13.72 -14.62 -13.37
C ARG A 108 -14.44 -15.96 -13.32
#